data_AF-A0A0D0D9B4-F1
#
_entry.id   AF-A0A0D0D9B4-F1
#
_cell.length_a   1.000
_cell.length_b   1.000
_cell.length_c   1.000
_cell.angle_alpha   90.00
_cell.angle_beta   90.00
_cell.angle_gamma   90.00
#
_symmetry.space_group_name_H-M   'P 1'
#
loop_
_entity.id
_entity.type
_entity.pdbx_description
1 polymer ?
#
loop_
_entity_poly.entity_id
_entity_poly.type
_entity_poly.pdbx_seq_one_letter_code
_entity_poly.pdbx_strand_id
1 'polypeptide(L)'
;MKCTSTFYIYIPQDLTACPHVVVICHNTHSHPPPAPIATPPSLVTVFSELLHDMRWQLTDVTPRHVMLDSGFIQGLWKELGWDSDQTPSLSDLHPSLANLDHIRHLINTVRLHKFPNGTDYDARIHGWQEFEVKAWDNQHMRSVVSTRAFITLQSADVHFILFCHIFEITEANTGTAITFHHIDGVGFESVVADGHKGQGLGLGMVCVHLCRGNCIPCKYEPHCCLDDLNPYDHFRLYNPMLSLSSFEPHPDLEQTLRIIQAGGKKAKAWLKDKIEGMKFALLALYFPKSLMPADFWKACPTTTNGNEQAHCSINHDSVHLTLLGGVMQGRDYDYDERAASSIDIHQTHGINTHDRGSTHT
;
A
#
# COMPACT_ATOMS: atom_id res chain seq x y z
N MET A 1 -16.06 37.91 -41.97
CA MET A 1 -17.49 37.90 -42.41
C MET A 1 -18.34 37.44 -41.23
N LYS A 2 -19.64 37.79 -41.17
CA LYS A 2 -20.56 37.11 -40.23
C LYS A 2 -20.89 35.73 -40.78
N CYS A 3 -20.98 34.72 -39.90
CA CYS A 3 -21.38 33.38 -40.32
C CYS A 3 -22.87 33.34 -40.72
N THR A 4 -23.17 32.65 -41.81
CA THR A 4 -24.53 32.37 -42.30
C THR A 4 -25.10 31.05 -41.80
N SER A 5 -24.31 30.26 -41.07
CA SER A 5 -24.73 28.99 -40.48
C SER A 5 -25.70 29.22 -39.33
N THR A 6 -26.83 28.52 -39.32
CA THR A 6 -27.83 28.56 -38.25
C THR A 6 -28.02 27.18 -37.62
N PHE A 7 -28.36 27.16 -36.33
CA PHE A 7 -28.61 25.92 -35.59
C PHE A 7 -30.06 25.87 -35.13
N TYR A 8 -30.76 24.80 -35.50
CA TYR A 8 -32.12 24.50 -35.05
C TYR A 8 -32.04 23.42 -33.98
N ILE A 9 -32.59 23.70 -32.80
CA ILE A 9 -32.56 22.80 -31.64
C ILE A 9 -33.99 22.30 -31.40
N TYR A 10 -34.22 21.01 -31.64
CA TYR A 10 -35.51 20.35 -31.46
C TYR A 10 -35.50 19.58 -30.14
N ILE A 11 -36.10 20.19 -29.12
CA ILE A 11 -36.30 19.60 -27.80
C ILE A 11 -37.63 18.83 -27.80
N PRO A 12 -37.67 17.54 -27.41
CA PRO A 12 -38.92 16.80 -27.29
C PRO A 12 -39.77 17.34 -26.14
N GLN A 13 -41.10 17.24 -26.26
CA GLN A 13 -42.04 17.75 -25.24
C GLN A 13 -41.94 17.02 -23.89
N ASP A 14 -41.45 15.78 -23.88
CA ASP A 14 -41.13 15.03 -22.67
C ASP A 14 -39.68 14.51 -22.74
N LEU A 15 -38.79 15.21 -22.04
CA LEU A 15 -37.38 14.83 -21.87
C LEU A 15 -37.18 13.62 -20.94
N THR A 16 -38.21 13.23 -20.17
CA THR A 16 -38.20 12.04 -19.31
C THR A 16 -38.39 10.77 -20.14
N ALA A 17 -39.33 10.82 -21.10
CA ALA A 17 -39.53 9.74 -22.06
C ALA A 17 -38.48 9.71 -23.19
N CYS A 18 -37.93 10.88 -23.57
CA CYS A 18 -36.86 10.98 -24.57
C CYS A 18 -35.77 11.97 -24.14
N PRO A 19 -34.70 11.53 -23.47
CA PRO A 19 -33.64 12.42 -22.96
C PRO A 19 -32.65 12.90 -24.04
N HIS A 20 -33.07 12.94 -25.31
CA HIS A 20 -32.23 13.27 -26.46
C HIS A 20 -32.80 14.47 -27.24
N VAL A 21 -31.93 15.42 -27.57
CA VAL A 21 -32.25 16.63 -28.32
C VAL A 21 -31.60 16.55 -29.69
N VAL A 22 -32.32 16.92 -30.76
CA VAL A 22 -31.76 16.95 -32.12
C VAL A 22 -31.30 18.37 -32.45
N VAL A 23 -30.02 18.51 -32.80
CA VAL A 23 -29.43 19.78 -33.26
C VAL A 23 -29.13 19.68 -34.75
N ILE A 24 -29.77 20.51 -35.57
CA ILE A 24 -29.56 20.56 -37.02
C ILE A 24 -28.82 21.85 -37.38
N CYS A 25 -27.62 21.71 -37.94
CA CYS A 25 -26.89 22.81 -38.56
C CYS A 25 -27.40 23.03 -40.00
N HIS A 26 -27.66 24.28 -40.37
CA HIS A 26 -28.18 24.69 -41.67
C HIS A 26 -27.29 25.78 -42.28
N ASN A 27 -27.12 25.76 -43.61
CA ASN A 27 -26.12 26.51 -44.39
C ASN A 27 -24.66 26.11 -44.12
N THR A 28 -23.81 26.28 -45.13
CA THR A 28 -22.36 26.11 -45.00
C THR A 28 -21.75 27.24 -44.17
N HIS A 29 -20.77 26.93 -43.32
CA HIS A 29 -19.97 27.95 -42.64
C HIS A 29 -19.22 28.82 -43.65
N SER A 30 -19.43 30.15 -43.58
CA SER A 30 -18.76 31.13 -44.44
C SER A 30 -17.35 31.50 -43.95
N HIS A 31 -16.71 30.59 -43.21
CA HIS A 31 -15.40 30.73 -42.59
C HIS A 31 -14.82 29.33 -42.35
N PRO A 32 -13.49 29.15 -42.35
CA PRO A 32 -12.89 27.92 -41.84
C PRO A 32 -13.21 27.75 -40.34
N PRO A 33 -13.07 26.55 -39.76
CA PRO A 33 -13.05 26.39 -38.31
C PRO A 33 -12.11 27.41 -37.66
N PRO A 34 -12.42 27.93 -36.44
CA PRO A 34 -11.49 28.79 -35.73
C PRO A 34 -10.11 28.12 -35.65
N ALA A 35 -9.05 28.86 -35.96
CA ALA A 35 -7.70 28.32 -35.88
C ALA A 35 -7.44 27.80 -34.45
N PRO A 36 -6.78 26.64 -34.27
CA PRO A 36 -6.44 26.14 -32.94
C PRO A 36 -5.67 27.20 -32.16
N ILE A 37 -6.29 27.73 -31.10
CA ILE A 37 -5.68 28.76 -30.27
C ILE A 37 -4.59 28.06 -29.45
N ALA A 38 -3.32 28.28 -29.77
CA ALA A 38 -2.23 27.75 -28.96
C ALA A 38 -2.30 28.32 -27.54
N THR A 39 -2.02 27.51 -26.51
CA THR A 39 -1.88 28.03 -25.14
C THR A 39 -0.72 29.03 -25.10
N PRO A 40 -0.91 30.28 -24.63
CA PRO A 40 0.18 31.23 -24.45
C PRO A 40 1.29 30.65 -23.56
N PRO A 41 2.58 30.89 -23.85
CA PRO A 41 3.68 30.29 -23.08
C PRO A 41 3.61 30.56 -21.57
N SER A 42 3.15 31.74 -21.15
CA SER A 42 2.93 32.07 -19.73
C SER A 42 1.90 31.17 -19.05
N LEU A 43 0.81 30.83 -19.75
CA LEU A 43 -0.22 29.92 -19.22
C LEU A 43 0.24 28.45 -19.28
N VAL A 44 1.16 28.10 -20.18
CA VAL A 44 1.86 26.81 -20.13
C VAL A 44 2.80 26.75 -18.92
N THR A 45 3.52 27.82 -18.57
CA THR A 45 4.34 27.90 -17.36
C THR A 45 3.47 27.69 -16.11
N VAL A 46 2.40 28.48 -15.92
CA VAL A 46 1.48 28.33 -14.78
C VAL A 46 0.91 26.91 -14.69
N PHE A 47 0.43 26.35 -15.80
CA PHE A 47 -0.07 24.97 -15.83
C PHE A 47 1.01 23.93 -15.48
N SER A 48 2.28 24.19 -15.82
CA SER A 48 3.41 23.31 -15.50
C SER A 48 3.81 23.42 -14.02
N GLU A 49 3.79 24.61 -13.44
CA GLU A 49 4.06 24.85 -12.02
C GLU A 49 3.01 24.16 -11.15
N LEU A 50 1.71 24.32 -11.47
CA LEU A 50 0.62 23.59 -10.82
C LEU A 50 0.75 22.06 -10.94
N LEU A 51 1.27 21.55 -12.07
CA LEU A 51 1.58 20.12 -12.23
C LEU A 51 2.79 19.66 -11.40
N HIS A 52 3.79 20.52 -11.18
CA HIS A 52 4.95 20.21 -10.34
C HIS A 52 4.57 20.11 -8.86
N ASP A 53 3.63 20.95 -8.40
CA ASP A 53 3.08 20.91 -7.04
C ASP A 53 2.31 19.63 -6.71
N MET A 54 1.89 18.86 -7.73
CA MET A 54 1.35 17.49 -7.57
C MET A 54 2.42 16.44 -7.19
N ARG A 55 3.64 16.86 -6.81
CA ARG A 55 4.69 16.03 -6.17
C ARG A 55 4.94 14.68 -6.87
N TRP A 56 4.58 13.57 -6.24
CA TRP A 56 4.69 12.22 -6.78
C TRP A 56 3.53 11.87 -7.72
N GLN A 57 2.31 12.37 -7.48
CA GLN A 57 1.11 12.07 -8.27
C GLN A 57 1.27 12.45 -9.75
N LEU A 58 2.16 13.40 -10.08
CA LEU A 58 2.57 13.73 -11.45
C LEU A 58 3.09 12.52 -12.26
N THR A 59 3.58 11.45 -11.60
CA THR A 59 3.92 10.17 -12.25
C THR A 59 2.72 9.55 -12.98
N ASP A 60 1.54 9.69 -12.39
CA ASP A 60 0.33 8.92 -12.73
C ASP A 60 -0.85 9.81 -13.16
N VAL A 61 -0.75 11.13 -12.94
CA VAL A 61 -1.81 12.11 -13.22
C VAL A 61 -2.34 12.00 -14.65
N THR A 62 -3.67 12.05 -14.77
CA THR A 62 -4.40 12.08 -16.05
C THR A 62 -5.13 13.41 -16.20
N PRO A 63 -5.57 13.81 -17.42
CA PRO A 63 -6.36 15.02 -17.60
C PRO A 63 -7.59 15.11 -16.68
N ARG A 64 -8.22 13.98 -16.37
CA ARG A 64 -9.36 13.92 -15.44
C ARG A 64 -8.93 14.03 -13.97
N HIS A 65 -7.73 13.56 -13.61
CA HIS A 65 -7.20 13.69 -12.25
C HIS A 65 -6.86 15.16 -11.94
N VAL A 66 -6.24 15.89 -12.89
CA VAL A 66 -6.00 17.35 -12.78
C VAL A 66 -7.30 18.13 -12.49
N MET A 67 -8.42 17.73 -13.11
CA MET A 67 -9.73 18.38 -12.94
C MET A 67 -10.47 17.98 -11.65
N LEU A 68 -9.90 17.09 -10.82
CA LEU A 68 -10.51 16.58 -9.58
C LEU A 68 -9.58 16.72 -8.36
N ASP A 69 -8.28 16.95 -8.57
CA ASP A 69 -7.32 17.17 -7.49
C ASP A 69 -7.54 18.53 -6.82
N SER A 70 -7.73 18.53 -5.50
CA SER A 70 -8.06 19.73 -4.73
C SER A 70 -6.90 20.71 -4.64
N GLY A 71 -5.65 20.24 -4.63
CA GLY A 71 -4.47 21.09 -4.61
C GLY A 71 -4.28 21.83 -5.94
N PHE A 72 -4.37 21.11 -7.05
CA PHE A 72 -4.31 21.68 -8.39
C PHE A 72 -5.44 22.70 -8.60
N ILE A 73 -6.68 22.36 -8.23
CA ILE A 73 -7.83 23.25 -8.35
C ILE A 73 -7.67 24.48 -7.43
N GLN A 74 -7.18 24.34 -6.20
CA GLN A 74 -6.94 25.49 -5.32
C GLN A 74 -5.85 26.42 -5.86
N GLY A 75 -4.81 25.88 -6.49
CA GLY A 75 -3.83 26.67 -7.25
C GLY A 75 -4.47 27.39 -8.44
N LEU A 76 -5.32 26.71 -9.21
CA LEU A 76 -6.07 27.30 -10.33
C LEU A 76 -6.98 28.46 -9.88
N TRP A 77 -7.69 28.33 -8.75
CA TRP A 77 -8.46 29.44 -8.14
C TRP A 77 -7.58 30.67 -7.90
N LYS A 78 -6.40 30.46 -7.28
CA LYS A 78 -5.46 31.53 -6.94
C LYS A 78 -4.92 32.25 -8.18
N GLU A 79 -4.51 31.51 -9.20
CA GLU A 79 -3.95 32.08 -10.44
C GLU A 79 -5.00 32.76 -11.33
N LEU A 80 -6.29 32.37 -11.20
CA LEU A 80 -7.41 33.06 -11.86
C LEU A 80 -7.95 34.26 -11.06
N GLY A 81 -7.58 34.42 -9.78
CA GLY A 81 -8.21 35.39 -8.88
C GLY A 81 -9.71 35.10 -8.65
N TRP A 82 -10.06 33.82 -8.53
CA TRP A 82 -11.44 33.34 -8.62
C TRP A 82 -12.27 33.66 -7.36
N ASP A 83 -13.35 34.42 -7.54
CA ASP A 83 -14.25 34.95 -6.50
C ASP A 83 -15.68 34.39 -6.66
N SER A 84 -15.80 33.07 -6.84
CA SER A 84 -17.09 32.40 -7.06
C SER A 84 -17.12 31.01 -6.45
N ASP A 85 -18.26 30.63 -5.83
CA ASP A 85 -18.50 29.31 -5.26
C ASP A 85 -18.45 28.15 -6.28
N GLN A 86 -18.45 28.45 -7.58
CA GLN A 86 -18.36 27.45 -8.65
C GLN A 86 -16.91 27.09 -8.94
N THR A 87 -16.58 25.81 -8.96
CA THR A 87 -15.23 25.34 -9.34
C THR A 87 -14.86 25.77 -10.77
N PRO A 88 -13.73 26.47 -10.99
CA PRO A 88 -13.26 26.84 -12.32
C PRO A 88 -12.85 25.59 -13.11
N SER A 89 -13.07 25.65 -14.43
CA SER A 89 -12.56 24.67 -15.37
C SER A 89 -11.22 25.11 -15.95
N LEU A 90 -10.46 24.17 -16.52
CA LEU A 90 -9.23 24.51 -17.26
C LEU A 90 -9.52 25.43 -18.46
N SER A 91 -10.73 25.38 -19.03
CA SER A 91 -11.19 26.29 -20.09
C SER A 91 -11.26 27.76 -19.66
N ASP A 92 -11.49 28.04 -18.37
CA ASP A 92 -11.56 29.40 -17.83
C ASP A 92 -10.17 30.06 -17.73
N LEU A 93 -9.11 29.25 -17.61
CA LEU A 93 -7.73 29.69 -17.78
C LEU A 93 -7.39 29.93 -19.26
N HIS A 94 -7.75 28.99 -20.15
CA HIS A 94 -7.64 29.21 -21.59
C HIS A 94 -8.51 28.23 -22.40
N PRO A 95 -9.24 28.68 -23.45
CA PRO A 95 -10.13 27.81 -24.23
C PRO A 95 -9.47 26.58 -24.88
N SER A 96 -8.16 26.59 -25.13
CA SER A 96 -7.44 25.40 -25.65
C SER A 96 -7.37 24.25 -24.65
N LEU A 97 -7.45 24.55 -23.36
CA LEU A 97 -7.43 23.58 -22.27
C LEU A 97 -8.81 22.93 -22.03
N ALA A 98 -9.83 23.26 -22.84
CA ALA A 98 -11.03 22.43 -22.95
C ALA A 98 -10.74 21.05 -23.60
N ASN A 99 -9.60 20.90 -24.30
CA ASN A 99 -9.23 19.67 -25.00
C ASN A 99 -8.39 18.75 -24.11
N LEU A 100 -8.98 17.62 -23.69
CA LEU A 100 -8.32 16.60 -22.85
C LEU A 100 -7.07 15.97 -23.49
N ASP A 101 -6.97 15.91 -24.81
CA ASP A 101 -5.78 15.40 -25.51
C ASP A 101 -4.65 16.44 -25.53
N HIS A 102 -4.99 17.73 -25.59
CA HIS A 102 -4.03 18.83 -25.42
C HIS A 102 -3.53 18.89 -23.97
N ILE A 103 -4.42 18.74 -22.99
CA ILE A 103 -4.05 18.58 -21.57
C ILE A 103 -3.11 17.35 -21.40
N ARG A 104 -3.43 16.21 -22.03
CA ARG A 104 -2.57 15.01 -21.96
C ARG A 104 -1.19 15.25 -22.57
N HIS A 105 -1.11 16.02 -23.67
CA HIS A 105 0.16 16.42 -24.26
C HIS A 105 0.98 17.31 -23.30
N LEU A 106 0.38 18.32 -22.69
CA LEU A 106 1.05 19.19 -21.70
C LEU A 106 1.53 18.39 -20.48
N ILE A 107 0.67 17.53 -19.89
CA ILE A 107 1.04 16.61 -18.80
C ILE A 107 2.25 15.75 -19.21
N ASN A 108 2.21 15.14 -20.40
CA ASN A 108 3.29 14.27 -20.86
C ASN A 108 4.60 15.04 -21.13
N THR A 109 4.54 16.29 -21.58
CA THR A 109 5.73 17.15 -21.74
C THR A 109 6.38 17.48 -20.39
N VAL A 110 5.58 17.89 -19.38
CA VAL A 110 6.08 18.17 -18.01
C VAL A 110 6.60 16.90 -17.35
N ARG A 111 5.87 15.78 -17.49
CA ARG A 111 6.27 14.45 -17.01
C ARG A 111 7.58 14.00 -17.63
N LEU A 112 7.76 14.10 -18.95
CA LEU A 112 8.99 13.69 -19.63
C LEU A 112 10.17 14.58 -19.25
N HIS A 113 9.95 15.86 -18.93
CA HIS A 113 11.00 16.74 -18.44
C HIS A 113 11.46 16.37 -17.01
N LYS A 114 10.51 16.07 -16.10
CA LYS A 114 10.81 15.61 -14.73
C LYS A 114 11.37 14.18 -14.69
N PHE A 115 10.91 13.32 -15.61
CA PHE A 115 11.19 11.89 -15.67
C PHE A 115 11.60 11.47 -17.10
N PRO A 116 12.81 11.80 -17.56
CA PRO A 116 13.27 11.55 -18.93
C PRO A 116 13.35 10.06 -19.30
N ASN A 117 13.41 9.18 -18.30
CA ASN A 117 13.43 7.72 -18.46
C ASN A 117 12.02 7.09 -18.35
N GLY A 118 10.96 7.89 -18.28
CA GLY A 118 9.58 7.43 -18.04
C GLY A 118 9.20 7.32 -16.57
N THR A 119 7.93 7.01 -16.31
CA THR A 119 7.33 6.81 -14.96
C THR A 119 6.94 5.35 -14.72
N ASP A 120 6.48 4.66 -15.77
CA ASP A 120 6.55 3.20 -15.84
C ASP A 120 7.93 2.72 -16.30
N TYR A 121 8.39 1.60 -15.75
CA TYR A 121 9.59 0.87 -16.16
C TYR A 121 9.33 0.16 -17.52
N ASP A 122 9.38 0.92 -18.62
CA ASP A 122 9.06 0.51 -20.00
C ASP A 122 7.63 -0.04 -20.21
N ALA A 123 6.66 0.33 -19.37
CA ALA A 123 5.26 -0.12 -19.43
C ALA A 123 5.07 -1.66 -19.45
N ARG A 124 6.07 -2.41 -18.93
CA ARG A 124 6.08 -3.89 -18.91
C ARG A 124 5.79 -4.47 -17.54
N ILE A 125 5.95 -3.68 -16.48
CA ILE A 125 5.75 -4.11 -15.09
C ILE A 125 4.31 -3.79 -14.66
N HIS A 126 3.37 -4.64 -15.07
CA HIS A 126 2.00 -4.64 -14.55
C HIS A 126 1.86 -5.70 -13.44
N GLY A 127 1.11 -5.38 -12.39
CA GLY A 127 0.92 -6.30 -11.26
C GLY A 127 2.13 -6.42 -10.32
N TRP A 128 2.93 -5.35 -10.20
CA TRP A 128 3.88 -5.24 -9.08
C TRP A 128 3.12 -5.12 -7.75
N GLN A 129 3.79 -5.50 -6.67
CA GLN A 129 3.26 -5.46 -5.30
C GLN A 129 4.36 -4.94 -4.36
N GLU A 130 3.94 -4.21 -3.34
CA GLU A 130 4.82 -3.70 -2.29
C GLU A 130 5.01 -4.76 -1.20
N PHE A 131 6.26 -4.95 -0.78
CA PHE A 131 6.63 -5.75 0.38
C PHE A 131 7.36 -4.84 1.38
N GLU A 132 7.07 -4.98 2.67
CA GLU A 132 7.68 -4.15 3.71
C GLU A 132 8.08 -4.96 4.94
N VAL A 133 9.17 -4.53 5.57
CA VAL A 133 9.53 -4.90 6.94
C VAL A 133 9.24 -3.70 7.84
N LYS A 134 8.54 -3.93 8.95
CA LYS A 134 8.14 -2.90 9.91
C LYS A 134 8.56 -3.29 11.32
N ALA A 135 9.10 -2.33 12.05
CA ALA A 135 9.26 -2.39 13.50
C ALA A 135 8.06 -1.72 14.19
N TRP A 136 7.71 -2.16 15.40
CA TRP A 136 6.71 -1.51 16.23
C TRP A 136 7.38 -0.66 17.31
N ASP A 137 7.10 0.64 17.29
CA ASP A 137 7.55 1.62 18.27
C ASP A 137 6.52 1.75 19.39
N ASN A 138 6.85 1.20 20.56
CA ASN A 138 6.02 1.26 21.76
C ASN A 138 6.03 2.64 22.46
N GLN A 139 7.01 3.52 22.19
CA GLN A 139 7.05 4.85 22.78
C GLN A 139 6.04 5.78 22.09
N HIS A 140 6.00 5.75 20.76
CA HIS A 140 5.10 6.59 19.95
C HIS A 140 3.85 5.83 19.44
N MET A 141 3.69 4.57 19.84
CA MET A 141 2.56 3.67 19.50
C MET A 141 2.27 3.60 18.01
N ARG A 142 3.29 3.25 17.21
CA ARG A 142 3.22 3.24 15.74
C ARG A 142 4.04 2.11 15.11
N SER A 143 3.76 1.79 13.85
CA SER A 143 4.73 1.11 13.00
C SER A 143 5.72 2.11 12.39
N VAL A 144 6.99 1.69 12.25
CA VAL A 144 8.03 2.35 11.45
C VAL A 144 8.49 1.35 10.38
N VAL A 145 8.57 1.79 9.12
CA VAL A 145 9.08 0.96 8.01
C VAL A 145 10.60 0.96 8.09
N SER A 146 11.21 -0.23 8.16
CA SER A 146 12.67 -0.38 8.10
C SER A 146 13.16 -0.84 6.73
N THR A 147 12.28 -1.39 5.90
CA THR A 147 12.59 -1.80 4.52
C THR A 147 11.33 -1.81 3.68
N ARG A 148 11.45 -1.38 2.42
CA ARG A 148 10.41 -1.44 1.39
C ARG A 148 11.02 -2.03 0.11
N ALA A 149 10.31 -2.94 -0.53
CA ALA A 149 10.73 -3.61 -1.76
C ALA A 149 9.55 -3.80 -2.71
N PHE A 150 9.84 -3.90 -4.01
CA PHE A 150 8.84 -3.99 -5.06
C PHE A 150 9.03 -5.29 -5.84
N ILE A 151 8.03 -6.17 -5.80
CA ILE A 151 8.09 -7.53 -6.36
C ILE A 151 6.96 -7.78 -7.36
N THR A 152 7.21 -8.64 -8.36
CA THR A 152 6.22 -9.04 -9.38
C THR A 152 5.73 -10.48 -9.21
N LEU A 153 6.27 -11.21 -8.24
CA LEU A 153 6.02 -12.62 -7.98
C LEU A 153 6.05 -12.85 -6.46
N GLN A 154 5.20 -13.77 -5.99
CA GLN A 154 5.06 -14.09 -4.57
C GLN A 154 5.39 -15.56 -4.23
N SER A 155 6.24 -16.25 -5.00
CA SER A 155 6.70 -17.59 -4.63
C SER A 155 7.57 -17.55 -3.37
N ALA A 156 7.77 -18.71 -2.73
CA ALA A 156 8.67 -18.82 -1.58
C ALA A 156 10.12 -18.52 -1.96
N ASP A 157 10.56 -18.93 -3.14
CA ASP A 157 11.92 -18.71 -3.64
C ASP A 157 12.22 -17.22 -3.85
N VAL A 158 11.24 -16.46 -4.35
CA VAL A 158 11.35 -15.00 -4.50
C VAL A 158 11.43 -14.32 -3.13
N HIS A 159 10.62 -14.74 -2.15
CA HIS A 159 10.72 -14.22 -0.79
C HIS A 159 12.03 -14.63 -0.10
N PHE A 160 12.54 -15.84 -0.31
CA PHE A 160 13.85 -16.27 0.19
C PHE A 160 14.98 -15.36 -0.33
N ILE A 161 15.05 -15.15 -1.64
CA ILE A 161 16.03 -14.24 -2.27
C ILE A 161 15.87 -12.81 -1.73
N LEU A 162 14.63 -12.35 -1.59
CA LEU A 162 14.32 -11.03 -1.05
C LEU A 162 14.81 -10.87 0.39
N PHE A 163 14.50 -11.80 1.29
CA PHE A 163 14.94 -11.74 2.68
C PHE A 163 16.46 -11.83 2.82
N CYS A 164 17.14 -12.67 2.02
CA CYS A 164 18.61 -12.68 1.97
C CYS A 164 19.17 -11.29 1.60
N HIS A 165 18.72 -10.68 0.51
CA HIS A 165 19.19 -9.34 0.12
C HIS A 165 18.83 -8.25 1.13
N ILE A 166 17.66 -8.32 1.78
CA ILE A 166 17.30 -7.37 2.85
C ILE A 166 18.28 -7.49 4.03
N PHE A 167 18.65 -8.71 4.42
CA PHE A 167 19.58 -8.93 5.53
C PHE A 167 21.02 -8.55 5.17
N GLU A 168 21.48 -8.89 3.96
CA GLU A 168 22.78 -8.45 3.41
C GLU A 168 22.90 -6.91 3.39
N ILE A 169 21.88 -6.21 2.90
CA ILE A 169 21.83 -4.73 2.85
C ILE A 169 21.76 -4.15 4.28
N THR A 170 21.01 -4.78 5.19
CA THR A 170 20.92 -4.31 6.58
C THR A 170 22.25 -4.46 7.31
N GLU A 171 22.94 -5.59 7.14
CA GLU A 171 24.28 -5.79 7.71
C GLU A 171 25.30 -4.82 7.13
N ALA A 172 25.30 -4.63 5.80
CA ALA A 172 26.19 -3.68 5.13
C ALA A 172 25.97 -2.22 5.58
N ASN A 173 24.72 -1.83 5.89
CA ASN A 173 24.37 -0.48 6.33
C ASN A 173 24.59 -0.25 7.85
N THR A 174 24.45 -1.29 8.68
CA THR A 174 24.47 -1.15 10.16
C THR A 174 25.71 -1.74 10.83
N GLY A 175 26.52 -2.52 10.10
CA GLY A 175 27.60 -3.34 10.67
C GLY A 175 27.09 -4.47 11.59
N THR A 176 25.79 -4.77 11.58
CA THR A 176 25.15 -5.74 12.49
C THR A 176 24.39 -6.78 11.67
N ALA A 177 24.81 -8.04 11.73
CA ALA A 177 24.13 -9.16 11.09
C ALA A 177 22.72 -9.37 11.67
N ILE A 178 21.75 -9.70 10.81
CA ILE A 178 20.42 -10.14 11.25
C ILE A 178 20.52 -11.53 11.88
N THR A 179 20.11 -11.60 13.14
CA THR A 179 20.10 -12.81 13.98
C THR A 179 18.68 -13.11 14.46
N PHE A 180 18.42 -14.36 14.84
CA PHE A 180 17.13 -14.82 15.34
C PHE A 180 17.31 -15.49 16.70
N HIS A 181 16.51 -15.10 17.70
CA HIS A 181 16.68 -15.59 19.07
C HIS A 181 16.51 -17.13 19.19
N HIS A 182 15.82 -17.78 18.25
CA HIS A 182 15.70 -19.24 18.18
C HIS A 182 16.94 -19.97 17.63
N ILE A 183 17.82 -19.27 16.90
CA ILE A 183 19.07 -19.80 16.33
C ILE A 183 20.25 -19.37 17.21
N ASP A 184 20.38 -18.06 17.43
CA ASP A 184 21.57 -17.40 17.97
C ASP A 184 21.45 -17.09 19.48
N GLY A 185 20.24 -17.20 20.05
CA GLY A 185 19.94 -16.76 21.41
C GLY A 185 19.85 -15.24 21.58
N VAL A 186 19.96 -14.47 20.49
CA VAL A 186 19.81 -13.01 20.39
C VAL A 186 19.17 -12.64 19.05
N GLY A 187 18.76 -11.39 18.86
CA GLY A 187 18.14 -10.91 17.61
C GLY A 187 16.61 -10.99 17.64
N PHE A 188 15.96 -11.27 16.51
CA PHE A 188 14.50 -11.27 16.41
C PHE A 188 13.85 -12.36 17.30
N GLU A 189 13.01 -11.93 18.24
CA GLU A 189 12.26 -12.80 19.16
C GLU A 189 10.94 -13.32 18.56
N SER A 190 10.30 -12.52 17.70
CA SER A 190 9.06 -12.85 17.02
C SER A 190 8.97 -12.15 15.66
N VAL A 191 8.13 -12.67 14.77
CA VAL A 191 7.81 -12.08 13.46
C VAL A 191 6.29 -12.14 13.28
N VAL A 192 5.68 -11.00 12.95
CA VAL A 192 4.24 -10.87 12.68
C VAL A 192 4.05 -10.57 11.20
N ALA A 193 3.14 -11.27 10.54
CA ALA A 193 2.85 -11.14 9.12
C ALA A 193 1.35 -11.34 8.82
N ASP A 194 0.91 -10.92 7.63
CA ASP A 194 -0.47 -11.07 7.13
C ASP A 194 -0.90 -12.53 6.90
N GLY A 195 0.04 -13.47 6.99
CA GLY A 195 -0.15 -14.89 6.74
C GLY A 195 0.11 -15.31 5.30
N HIS A 196 0.71 -14.48 4.46
CA HIS A 196 1.02 -14.87 3.09
C HIS A 196 2.00 -16.05 3.05
N LYS A 197 1.57 -17.14 2.41
CA LYS A 197 2.25 -18.46 2.45
C LYS A 197 3.64 -18.41 1.81
N GLY A 198 3.84 -17.55 0.82
CA GLY A 198 5.15 -17.30 0.20
C GLY A 198 6.12 -16.57 1.11
N GLN A 199 5.66 -15.56 1.86
CA GLN A 199 6.49 -14.84 2.83
C GLN A 199 6.96 -15.80 3.94
N GLY A 200 6.02 -16.52 4.57
CA GLY A 200 6.31 -17.45 5.66
C GLY A 200 7.23 -18.60 5.25
N LEU A 201 7.09 -19.16 4.04
CA LEU A 201 8.00 -20.20 3.56
C LEU A 201 9.36 -19.64 3.15
N GLY A 202 9.40 -18.47 2.49
CA GLY A 202 10.65 -17.84 2.04
C GLY A 202 11.56 -17.44 3.19
N LEU A 203 11.01 -16.83 4.25
CA LEU A 203 11.77 -16.52 5.47
C LEU A 203 12.29 -17.80 6.16
N GLY A 204 11.53 -18.90 6.07
CA GLY A 204 11.88 -20.18 6.70
C GLY A 204 13.03 -20.85 5.97
N MET A 205 13.10 -20.68 4.66
CA MET A 205 14.26 -21.07 3.85
C MET A 205 15.52 -20.27 4.23
N VAL A 206 15.38 -19.02 4.72
CA VAL A 206 16.51 -18.27 5.29
C VAL A 206 16.94 -18.84 6.63
N CYS A 207 16.00 -19.17 7.53
CA CYS A 207 16.36 -19.84 8.80
C CYS A 207 17.07 -21.18 8.56
N VAL A 208 16.60 -22.01 7.61
CA VAL A 208 17.31 -23.23 7.19
C VAL A 208 18.70 -22.90 6.64
N HIS A 209 18.84 -21.84 5.83
CA HIS A 209 20.13 -21.44 5.27
C HIS A 209 21.13 -21.03 6.36
N LEU A 210 20.69 -20.27 7.36
CA LEU A 210 21.50 -19.85 8.52
C LEU A 210 21.89 -21.03 9.42
N CYS A 211 21.02 -22.05 9.54
CA CYS A 211 21.28 -23.24 10.34
C CYS A 211 22.15 -24.31 9.66
N ARG A 212 22.66 -24.10 8.43
CA ARG A 212 23.42 -25.14 7.69
C ARG A 212 24.69 -25.58 8.41
N GLY A 213 24.77 -26.87 8.73
CA GLY A 213 25.85 -27.46 9.52
C GLY A 213 25.79 -27.16 11.01
N ASN A 214 24.74 -26.49 11.51
CA ASN A 214 24.59 -26.13 12.91
C ASN A 214 24.02 -27.31 13.73
N CYS A 215 24.91 -28.23 14.13
CA CYS A 215 24.58 -29.42 14.92
C CYS A 215 24.14 -29.15 16.38
N ILE A 216 23.80 -27.91 16.76
CA ILE A 216 23.29 -27.56 18.08
C ILE A 216 21.82 -28.03 18.20
N PRO A 217 21.43 -28.73 19.29
CA PRO A 217 20.03 -29.07 19.54
C PRO A 217 19.17 -27.81 19.68
N CYS A 218 18.00 -27.81 19.03
CA CYS A 218 17.07 -26.69 19.09
C CYS A 218 16.67 -26.40 20.54
N LYS A 219 16.82 -25.14 20.98
CA LYS A 219 16.45 -24.64 22.32
C LYS A 219 15.00 -24.99 22.71
N TYR A 220 14.14 -25.14 21.70
CA TYR A 220 12.72 -25.43 21.83
C TYR A 220 12.36 -26.90 21.59
N GLU A 221 13.16 -27.63 20.82
CA GLU A 221 13.00 -29.07 20.56
C GLU A 221 14.35 -29.79 20.75
N PRO A 222 14.77 -30.09 22.00
CA PRO A 222 16.10 -30.63 22.29
C PRO A 222 16.40 -32.03 21.74
N HIS A 223 15.45 -32.62 21.01
CA HIS A 223 15.57 -33.89 20.29
C HIS A 223 15.86 -33.69 18.78
N CYS A 224 15.83 -32.45 18.29
CA CYS A 224 16.06 -32.07 16.91
C CYS A 224 17.30 -31.17 16.82
N CYS A 225 18.17 -31.42 15.84
CA CYS A 225 19.22 -30.49 15.42
C CYS A 225 18.61 -29.22 14.80
N LEU A 226 19.26 -28.06 14.91
CA LEU A 226 18.84 -26.84 14.19
C LEU A 226 18.92 -26.98 12.66
N ASP A 227 19.85 -27.80 12.14
CA ASP A 227 20.01 -28.12 10.70
C ASP A 227 19.00 -29.18 10.20
N ASP A 228 18.42 -29.99 11.10
CA ASP A 228 17.38 -30.98 10.75
C ASP A 228 15.98 -30.35 10.59
N LEU A 229 15.82 -29.06 10.95
CA LEU A 229 14.55 -28.35 10.89
C LEU A 229 14.17 -28.03 9.43
N ASN A 230 12.93 -28.31 9.03
CA ASN A 230 12.41 -27.83 7.75
C ASN A 230 12.05 -26.32 7.82
N PRO A 231 11.83 -25.61 6.69
CA PRO A 231 11.47 -24.19 6.69
C PRO A 231 10.30 -23.78 7.60
N TYR A 232 9.30 -24.65 7.77
CA TYR A 232 8.18 -24.42 8.70
C TYR A 232 8.42 -24.98 10.12
N ASP A 233 9.51 -25.70 10.39
CA ASP A 233 9.88 -26.05 11.77
C ASP A 233 10.48 -24.86 12.51
N HIS A 234 11.17 -23.95 11.80
CA HIS A 234 11.56 -22.64 12.33
C HIS A 234 10.34 -21.76 12.64
N PHE A 235 9.24 -21.89 11.88
CA PHE A 235 7.94 -21.24 12.17
C PHE A 235 6.80 -22.25 12.28
N ARG A 236 6.74 -22.88 13.45
CA ARG A 236 5.47 -23.40 13.95
C ARG A 236 4.52 -22.16 14.17
N LEU A 237 3.29 -22.33 14.70
CA LEU A 237 2.59 -21.32 15.57
C LEU A 237 1.44 -20.33 14.91
N TYR A 238 0.05 -20.07 15.13
CA TYR A 238 -1.15 -20.03 16.16
C TYR A 238 -2.66 -20.20 15.75
N ASN A 239 -3.49 -20.99 16.50
CA ASN A 239 -4.97 -20.87 16.74
C ASN A 239 -5.67 -22.05 17.47
N PRO A 240 -6.92 -21.89 18.00
CA PRO A 240 -8.17 -22.27 17.30
C PRO A 240 -9.45 -21.40 17.55
N MET A 241 -9.37 -20.12 17.98
CA MET A 241 -10.12 -18.96 17.44
C MET A 241 -10.23 -17.74 18.35
N LEU A 242 -10.90 -17.80 19.52
CA LEU A 242 -11.08 -16.61 20.38
C LEU A 242 -11.26 -16.90 21.88
N SER A 243 -11.86 -18.02 22.29
CA SER A 243 -11.72 -18.53 23.67
C SER A 243 -10.31 -19.07 23.97
N LEU A 244 -9.41 -18.90 23.01
CA LEU A 244 -8.08 -19.49 22.93
C LEU A 244 -7.01 -18.47 22.51
N SER A 245 -7.37 -17.20 22.26
CA SER A 245 -6.47 -16.05 22.43
C SER A 245 -6.28 -15.80 23.93
N SER A 246 -5.67 -16.80 24.57
CA SER A 246 -5.49 -16.99 26.00
C SER A 246 -4.10 -17.57 26.29
N PHE A 247 -3.51 -17.10 27.38
CA PHE A 247 -2.34 -17.73 28.00
C PHE A 247 -2.70 -19.09 28.65
N GLU A 248 -3.95 -19.23 29.11
CA GLU A 248 -4.46 -20.40 29.84
C GLU A 248 -4.85 -21.57 28.91
N PRO A 249 -4.67 -22.83 29.34
CA PRO A 249 -5.24 -24.04 28.71
C PRO A 249 -6.76 -23.97 28.53
N HIS A 250 -7.23 -24.27 27.32
CA HIS A 250 -8.66 -24.34 27.05
C HIS A 250 -9.27 -25.69 27.51
N PRO A 251 -10.42 -25.70 28.22
CA PRO A 251 -10.94 -26.90 28.88
C PRO A 251 -11.15 -28.15 28.00
N ASP A 252 -11.74 -28.01 26.81
CA ASP A 252 -11.70 -29.05 25.77
C ASP A 252 -11.46 -28.39 24.40
N LEU A 253 -10.19 -28.42 23.99
CA LEU A 253 -9.72 -27.94 22.69
C LEU A 253 -10.42 -28.65 21.51
N GLU A 254 -10.51 -29.98 21.58
CA GLU A 254 -11.07 -30.80 20.51
C GLU A 254 -12.57 -30.58 20.36
N GLN A 255 -13.29 -30.26 21.44
CA GLN A 255 -14.70 -29.88 21.39
C GLN A 255 -14.89 -28.55 20.66
N THR A 256 -14.07 -27.54 20.93
CA THR A 256 -14.13 -26.26 20.20
C THR A 256 -13.80 -26.43 18.72
N LEU A 257 -12.78 -27.20 18.37
CA LEU A 257 -12.48 -27.57 16.98
C LEU A 257 -13.69 -28.25 16.30
N ARG A 258 -14.30 -29.24 16.97
CA ARG A 258 -15.51 -29.93 16.49
C ARG A 258 -16.73 -29.00 16.36
N ILE A 259 -16.90 -28.00 17.23
CA ILE A 259 -17.98 -27.00 17.13
C ILE A 259 -17.78 -26.10 15.90
N ILE A 260 -16.57 -25.59 15.67
CA ILE A 260 -16.25 -24.78 14.48
C ILE A 260 -16.43 -25.62 13.21
N GLN A 261 -16.01 -26.89 13.25
CA GLN A 261 -16.18 -27.84 12.15
C GLN A 261 -17.62 -28.31 11.95
N ALA A 262 -18.51 -28.18 12.94
CA ALA A 262 -19.94 -28.40 12.78
C ALA A 262 -20.66 -27.22 12.09
N GLY A 263 -20.07 -26.02 12.17
CA GLY A 263 -20.63 -24.75 11.69
C GLY A 263 -20.90 -24.64 10.18
N GLY A 264 -21.29 -23.44 9.75
CA GLY A 264 -21.63 -23.13 8.36
C GLY A 264 -20.44 -23.25 7.39
N LYS A 265 -20.72 -23.19 6.08
CA LYS A 265 -19.71 -23.36 5.01
C LYS A 265 -18.48 -22.45 5.19
N LYS A 266 -18.67 -21.20 5.67
CA LYS A 266 -17.56 -20.29 5.99
C LYS A 266 -16.69 -20.79 7.15
N ALA A 267 -17.26 -21.25 8.26
CA ALA A 267 -16.52 -21.78 9.42
C ALA A 267 -15.75 -23.05 9.07
N LYS A 268 -16.38 -23.99 8.33
CA LYS A 268 -15.73 -25.19 7.80
C LYS A 268 -14.56 -24.87 6.87
N ALA A 269 -14.74 -23.91 5.95
CA ALA A 269 -13.68 -23.48 5.04
C ALA A 269 -12.53 -22.74 5.76
N TRP A 270 -12.85 -21.87 6.72
CA TRP A 270 -11.86 -21.18 7.57
C TRP A 270 -11.02 -22.20 8.35
N LEU A 271 -11.67 -23.16 9.03
CA LEU A 271 -10.97 -24.15 9.83
C LEU A 271 -10.11 -25.08 8.97
N LYS A 272 -10.63 -25.46 7.78
CA LYS A 272 -9.85 -26.22 6.80
C LYS A 272 -8.61 -25.46 6.35
N ASP A 273 -8.71 -24.16 6.05
CA ASP A 273 -7.54 -23.35 5.70
C ASP A 273 -6.56 -23.22 6.88
N LYS A 274 -7.00 -23.07 8.14
CA LYS A 274 -6.06 -22.93 9.28
C LYS A 274 -5.43 -24.25 9.77
N ILE A 275 -6.02 -25.41 9.42
CA ILE A 275 -5.43 -26.73 9.72
C ILE A 275 -4.61 -27.26 8.54
N GLU A 276 -5.15 -27.24 7.32
CA GLU A 276 -4.52 -27.85 6.14
C GLU A 276 -3.77 -26.83 5.26
N GLY A 277 -4.31 -25.62 5.13
CA GLY A 277 -3.87 -24.62 4.14
C GLY A 277 -2.75 -23.70 4.61
N MET A 278 -2.77 -23.28 5.88
CA MET A 278 -1.81 -22.41 6.56
C MET A 278 -1.31 -23.16 7.78
N LYS A 279 -0.43 -24.16 7.58
CA LYS A 279 -0.02 -25.08 8.65
C LYS A 279 0.63 -24.39 9.86
N PHE A 280 1.31 -23.25 9.63
CA PHE A 280 1.84 -22.44 10.72
C PHE A 280 0.71 -21.87 11.58
N ALA A 281 -0.47 -21.51 11.04
CA ALA A 281 -1.57 -20.84 11.74
C ALA A 281 -2.30 -21.67 12.84
N LEU A 282 -1.60 -22.50 13.65
CA LEU A 282 -2.17 -23.26 14.79
C LEU A 282 -1.42 -23.28 16.18
N LEU A 283 -0.24 -22.63 16.43
CA LEU A 283 0.41 -22.42 17.79
C LEU A 283 1.15 -21.04 18.35
N ALA A 284 1.21 -19.77 17.78
CA ALA A 284 2.04 -18.49 18.11
C ALA A 284 1.40 -17.20 18.71
N LEU A 285 0.28 -16.70 18.19
CA LEU A 285 -0.92 -16.12 18.84
C LEU A 285 -2.02 -16.94 19.82
N TYR A 286 -2.65 -19.17 20.27
CA TYR A 286 -3.05 -20.15 21.40
C TYR A 286 -1.81 -20.77 22.13
N PHE A 287 -1.52 -20.32 23.35
CA PHE A 287 -0.18 -20.42 23.98
C PHE A 287 0.20 -21.80 24.54
N PRO A 288 -0.71 -22.63 25.06
CA PRO A 288 -0.40 -24.00 25.50
C PRO A 288 -0.01 -24.98 24.40
N LYS A 289 -0.03 -24.56 23.12
CA LYS A 289 0.64 -25.26 22.01
C LYS A 289 1.93 -24.56 21.55
N SER A 290 2.28 -23.41 22.13
CA SER A 290 3.45 -22.60 21.80
C SER A 290 4.74 -23.19 22.36
N LEU A 291 5.79 -23.12 21.56
CA LEU A 291 7.18 -23.27 22.02
C LEU A 291 7.86 -21.91 22.28
N MET A 292 7.29 -20.80 21.77
CA MET A 292 7.77 -19.46 22.07
C MET A 292 7.56 -19.14 23.56
N PRO A 293 8.60 -18.66 24.29
CA PRO A 293 8.52 -18.33 25.72
C PRO A 293 7.39 -17.40 26.11
N ALA A 294 6.89 -17.56 27.34
CA ALA A 294 5.76 -16.83 27.89
C ALA A 294 5.89 -15.30 27.80
N ASP A 295 7.09 -14.77 28.00
CA ASP A 295 7.31 -13.33 28.10
C ASP A 295 7.39 -12.68 26.70
N PHE A 296 8.09 -13.30 25.74
CA PHE A 296 8.05 -12.88 24.33
C PHE A 296 6.64 -13.04 23.74
N TRP A 297 5.92 -14.09 24.14
CA TRP A 297 4.53 -14.29 23.75
C TRP A 297 3.60 -13.16 24.24
N LYS A 298 3.81 -12.67 25.47
CA LYS A 298 3.06 -11.53 26.04
C LYS A 298 3.54 -10.18 25.53
N ALA A 299 4.79 -10.08 25.05
CA ALA A 299 5.33 -8.87 24.43
C ALA A 299 4.83 -8.68 22.98
N CYS A 300 4.40 -9.75 22.30
CA CYS A 300 3.70 -9.66 21.03
C CYS A 300 2.36 -8.93 21.20
N PRO A 301 2.05 -7.87 20.41
CA PRO A 301 0.77 -7.19 20.51
C PRO A 301 -0.41 -8.14 20.28
N THR A 302 -1.29 -8.26 21.27
CA THR A 302 -2.49 -9.13 21.23
C THR A 302 -3.57 -8.63 20.26
N THR A 303 -3.36 -7.45 19.66
CA THR A 303 -4.27 -6.82 18.69
C THR A 303 -3.67 -6.80 17.29
N THR A 304 -4.47 -7.19 16.30
CA THR A 304 -4.18 -6.90 14.89
C THR A 304 -4.20 -5.40 14.57
N ASN A 305 -4.76 -4.55 15.44
CA ASN A 305 -4.84 -3.10 15.31
C ASN A 305 -3.51 -2.44 14.86
N GLY A 306 -2.36 -2.83 15.44
CA GLY A 306 -1.05 -2.29 15.03
C GLY A 306 -0.68 -2.64 13.58
N ASN A 307 -1.10 -3.81 13.09
CA ASN A 307 -0.90 -4.24 11.70
C ASN A 307 -1.95 -3.62 10.76
N GLU A 308 -3.20 -3.52 11.19
CA GLU A 308 -4.29 -2.88 10.45
C GLU A 308 -4.01 -1.38 10.23
N GLN A 309 -3.53 -0.68 11.26
CA GLN A 309 -3.01 0.68 11.15
C GLN A 309 -1.81 0.78 10.22
N ALA A 310 -0.86 -0.16 10.32
CA ALA A 310 0.34 -0.18 9.47
C ALA A 310 0.01 -0.35 7.97
N HIS A 311 -1.13 -0.95 7.62
CA HIS A 311 -1.64 -1.04 6.25
C HIS A 311 -2.64 0.06 5.87
N CYS A 312 -3.14 0.86 6.83
CA CYS A 312 -4.24 1.81 6.61
C CYS A 312 -3.90 2.86 5.55
N SER A 313 -2.77 3.56 5.70
CA SER A 313 -2.29 4.56 4.73
C SER A 313 -1.95 3.96 3.37
N ILE A 314 -1.37 2.76 3.30
CA ILE A 314 -1.05 2.09 2.02
C ILE A 314 -2.32 1.71 1.25
N ASN A 315 -3.35 1.20 1.95
CA ASN A 315 -4.64 0.88 1.35
C ASN A 315 -5.43 2.12 0.86
N HIS A 316 -5.04 3.32 1.29
CA HIS A 316 -5.66 4.59 0.90
C HIS A 316 -4.84 5.33 -0.17
N ASP A 317 -3.53 5.48 0.06
CA ASP A 317 -2.66 6.37 -0.73
C ASP A 317 -1.81 5.63 -1.79
N SER A 318 -1.58 4.31 -1.68
CA SER A 318 -0.57 3.56 -2.48
C SER A 318 -1.14 2.55 -3.48
N VAL A 319 -2.45 2.57 -3.73
CA VAL A 319 -3.12 1.60 -4.62
C VAL A 319 -3.16 2.10 -6.07
N HIS A 320 -2.89 1.21 -7.04
CA HIS A 320 -2.95 1.46 -8.49
C HIS A 320 -1.91 2.45 -9.06
N LEU A 321 -0.77 2.64 -8.39
CA LEU A 321 0.28 3.55 -8.84
C LEU A 321 1.19 2.94 -9.92
N THR A 322 1.90 3.78 -10.69
CA THR A 322 3.08 3.32 -11.45
C THR A 322 4.21 2.96 -10.49
N LEU A 323 5.19 2.18 -10.95
CA LEU A 323 6.31 1.77 -10.11
C LEU A 323 7.13 2.99 -9.62
N LEU A 324 7.31 4.03 -10.44
CA LEU A 324 7.96 5.26 -9.96
C LEU A 324 7.07 6.04 -8.98
N GLY A 325 5.75 6.03 -9.18
CA GLY A 325 4.80 6.62 -8.23
C GLY A 325 4.93 6.02 -6.83
N GLY A 326 4.88 4.69 -6.72
CA GLY A 326 5.06 3.97 -5.44
C GLY A 326 6.44 4.17 -4.82
N VAL A 327 7.51 4.12 -5.63
CA VAL A 327 8.89 4.38 -5.16
C VAL A 327 9.04 5.81 -4.60
N MET A 328 8.57 6.82 -5.33
CA MET A 328 8.67 8.22 -4.89
C MET A 328 7.78 8.50 -3.68
N GLN A 329 6.57 7.95 -3.64
CA GLN A 329 5.69 8.07 -2.49
C GLN A 329 6.36 7.51 -1.22
N GLY A 330 6.78 6.24 -1.27
CA GLY A 330 7.36 5.54 -0.11
C GLY A 330 8.63 6.20 0.39
N ARG A 331 9.48 6.69 -0.52
CA ARG A 331 10.77 7.34 -0.21
C ARG A 331 10.62 8.79 0.24
N ASP A 332 9.92 9.62 -0.53
CA ASP A 332 10.05 11.08 -0.46
C ASP A 332 8.83 11.78 0.19
N TYR A 333 7.71 11.08 0.47
CA TYR A 333 6.44 11.75 0.84
C TYR A 333 5.52 11.08 1.87
N ASP A 334 5.66 9.77 2.15
CA ASP A 334 4.59 9.03 2.86
C ASP A 334 4.98 8.40 4.20
N TYR A 335 6.14 7.76 4.35
CA TYR A 335 6.49 7.08 5.60
C TYR A 335 7.52 7.82 6.47
N ASP A 336 8.74 8.06 6.00
CA ASP A 336 9.79 8.60 6.88
C ASP A 336 9.47 10.03 7.39
N GLU A 337 9.08 10.95 6.50
CA GLU A 337 8.70 12.31 6.90
C GLU A 337 7.41 12.32 7.74
N ARG A 338 6.33 11.65 7.32
CA ARG A 338 5.08 11.60 8.09
C ARG A 338 5.28 10.93 9.46
N ALA A 339 6.13 9.90 9.56
CA ALA A 339 6.45 9.26 10.83
C ALA A 339 7.28 10.19 11.73
N ALA A 340 8.33 10.84 11.20
CA ALA A 340 9.14 11.80 11.95
C ALA A 340 8.31 13.00 12.45
N SER A 341 7.51 13.64 11.58
CA SER A 341 6.61 14.73 11.98
C SER A 341 5.54 14.28 12.98
N SER A 342 5.02 13.06 12.86
CA SER A 342 4.06 12.52 13.82
C SER A 342 4.71 12.15 15.16
N ILE A 343 5.98 11.74 15.18
CA ILE A 343 6.77 11.53 16.40
C ILE A 343 7.02 12.89 17.08
N ASP A 344 7.39 13.92 16.32
CA ASP A 344 7.58 15.29 16.81
C ASP A 344 6.29 15.90 17.37
N ILE A 345 5.15 15.70 16.70
CA ILE A 345 3.81 16.08 17.19
C ILE A 345 3.47 15.36 18.51
N HIS A 346 3.83 14.07 18.65
CA HIS A 346 3.63 13.35 19.91
C HIS A 346 4.54 13.90 21.01
N GLN A 347 5.82 14.15 20.72
CA GLN A 347 6.79 14.67 21.70
C GLN A 347 6.46 16.11 22.14
N THR A 348 5.97 16.95 21.22
CA THR A 348 5.68 18.37 21.46
C THR A 348 4.27 18.61 22.03
N HIS A 349 3.28 17.75 21.72
CA HIS A 349 1.88 17.97 22.07
C HIS A 349 1.18 16.80 22.78
N GLY A 350 1.82 15.63 22.91
CA GLY A 350 1.20 14.42 23.48
C GLY A 350 0.09 13.81 22.60
N ILE A 351 -0.03 14.25 21.35
CA ILE A 351 -1.08 13.82 20.42
C ILE A 351 -0.62 12.55 19.70
N ASN A 352 -1.38 11.47 19.82
CA ASN A 352 -1.24 10.30 18.96
C ASN A 352 -2.00 10.56 17.65
N THR A 353 -1.35 10.31 16.51
CA THR A 353 -2.00 10.32 15.17
C THR A 353 -2.61 8.96 14.80
N HIS A 354 -2.40 7.94 15.64
CA HIS A 354 -2.84 6.57 15.46
C HIS A 354 -3.53 6.04 16.72
N ASP A 355 -4.44 5.08 16.55
CA ASP A 355 -5.20 4.50 17.65
C ASP A 355 -4.32 3.73 18.63
N ARG A 356 -4.63 3.86 19.93
CA ARG A 356 -3.89 3.13 20.97
C ARG A 356 -4.13 1.61 20.84
N GLY A 357 -3.13 0.81 21.20
CA GLY A 357 -3.32 -0.62 21.44
C GLY A 357 -4.47 -0.84 22.42
N SER A 358 -5.32 -1.86 22.18
CA SER A 358 -6.60 -1.96 22.87
C SER A 358 -6.43 -2.03 24.37
N THR A 359 -7.19 -1.23 25.12
CA THR A 359 -7.19 -1.21 26.59
C THR A 359 -7.99 -2.38 27.17
N HIS A 360 -7.69 -3.60 26.72
CA HIS A 360 -8.20 -4.85 27.28
C HIS A 360 -7.23 -5.34 28.36
N THR A 361 -7.42 -4.81 29.56
CA THR A 361 -6.89 -5.32 30.83
C THR A 361 -7.61 -6.59 31.27
#